data_AF-A0A317ZBX3-F1
#
_entry.id   AF-A0A317ZBX3-F1
#
_cell.length_a   1.000
_cell.length_b   1.000
_cell.length_c   1.000
_cell.angle_alpha   90.00
_cell.angle_beta   90.00
_cell.angle_gamma   90.00
#
_symmetry.space_group_name_H-M   'P 1'
#
loop_
_entity.id
_entity.type
_entity.pdbx_description
1 polymer ?
#
loop_
_entity_poly.entity_id
_entity_poly.type
_entity_poly.pdbx_seq_one_letter_code
_entity_poly.pdbx_strand_id
1 'polypeptide(L)'
;MNAVLIAVVIMIVLCLCRLNVVISLFISALIGGWIAGLPFDKTITTFTENIMDGAEVALSYALLGGFAALISYSGITDYLVRKVILSIRAEETKVSRIKVKVLIIVSLLLLSIMSQNVIPVHIAFIPIVIPPLLS
;
A
#
# COMPACT_ATOMS: atom_id res chain seq x y z
N MET A 1 -3.33 -31.79 -13.44
CA MET A 1 -3.73 -30.45 -13.95
C MET A 1 -3.41 -29.45 -12.84
N ASN A 2 -2.89 -28.26 -13.15
CA ASN A 2 -2.50 -27.33 -12.09
C ASN A 2 -3.77 -26.72 -11.44
N ALA A 3 -4.10 -27.18 -10.22
CA ALA A 3 -5.28 -26.73 -9.48
C ALA A 3 -5.27 -25.20 -9.28
N VAL A 4 -4.09 -24.61 -9.10
CA VAL A 4 -3.90 -23.16 -8.97
C VAL A 4 -4.31 -22.44 -10.25
N LEU A 5 -3.86 -22.93 -11.41
CA LEU A 5 -4.19 -22.31 -12.70
C LEU A 5 -5.70 -22.28 -12.94
N ILE A 6 -6.40 -23.38 -12.63
CA ILE A 6 -7.85 -23.48 -12.81
C ILE A 6 -8.57 -22.53 -11.86
N ALA A 7 -8.18 -22.47 -10.59
CA ALA A 7 -8.75 -21.55 -9.62
C ALA A 7 -8.61 -20.09 -10.08
N VAL A 8 -7.43 -19.69 -10.58
CA VAL A 8 -7.20 -18.33 -11.07
C VAL A 8 -8.04 -18.02 -12.30
N VAL A 9 -8.14 -18.96 -13.25
CA VAL A 9 -8.98 -18.77 -14.45
C VAL A 9 -10.46 -18.62 -14.07
N ILE A 10 -10.97 -19.46 -13.16
CA ILE A 10 -12.35 -19.36 -12.66
C ILE A 10 -12.59 -18.00 -12.01
N MET A 11 -11.66 -17.55 -11.16
CA MET A 11 -11.75 -16.24 -10.49
C MET A 11 -11.86 -15.12 -11.51
N ILE A 12 -10.99 -15.12 -12.54
CA ILE A 12 -10.98 -14.09 -13.60
C ILE A 12 -12.30 -14.11 -14.36
N VAL A 13 -12.79 -15.29 -14.76
CA VAL A 13 -14.06 -15.42 -15.50
C VAL A 13 -15.24 -14.90 -14.66
N LEU A 14 -15.30 -15.25 -13.37
CA LEU A 14 -16.37 -14.76 -12.46
C LEU A 14 -16.30 -13.24 -12.28
N CYS A 15 -15.11 -12.67 -12.11
CA CYS A 15 -14.90 -11.22 -12.04
C CYS A 15 -15.32 -10.52 -13.36
N LEU A 16 -15.04 -11.13 -14.52
CA LEU A 16 -15.48 -10.60 -15.83
C LEU A 16 -17.01 -10.63 -15.99
N CYS A 17 -17.68 -11.62 -15.40
CA CYS A 17 -19.14 -11.67 -15.30
C CYS A 17 -19.75 -10.65 -14.33
N ARG A 18 -18.96 -9.65 -13.87
CA ARG A 18 -19.35 -8.61 -12.90
C ARG A 18 -19.74 -9.15 -11.52
N LEU A 19 -19.25 -10.33 -11.13
CA LEU A 19 -19.37 -10.79 -9.75
C LEU A 19 -18.35 -10.06 -8.88
N ASN A 20 -18.70 -9.84 -7.61
CA ASN A 20 -17.78 -9.23 -6.64
C ASN A 20 -16.52 -10.10 -6.51
N VAL A 21 -15.36 -9.46 -6.42
CA VAL A 21 -14.04 -10.11 -6.32
C VAL A 21 -14.00 -11.05 -5.12
N VAL A 22 -14.60 -10.66 -3.98
CA VAL A 22 -14.66 -11.48 -2.76
C VAL A 22 -15.41 -12.79 -3.00
N ILE A 23 -16.56 -12.72 -3.67
CA ILE A 23 -17.38 -13.90 -3.99
C ILE A 23 -16.65 -14.80 -4.99
N SER A 24 -16.01 -14.19 -5.98
CA SER A 24 -15.22 -14.89 -7.00
C SER A 24 -14.04 -15.65 -6.40
N LEU A 25 -13.33 -15.03 -5.44
CA LEU A 25 -12.24 -15.67 -4.68
C LEU A 25 -12.73 -16.86 -3.87
N PHE A 26 -13.87 -16.73 -3.18
CA PHE A 26 -14.44 -17.82 -2.38
C PHE A 26 -14.78 -19.04 -3.23
N ILE A 27 -15.54 -18.85 -4.32
CA ILE A 27 -15.95 -19.95 -5.23
C ILE A 27 -14.71 -20.60 -5.87
N SER A 28 -13.74 -19.79 -6.30
CA SER A 28 -12.52 -20.28 -6.94
C SER A 28 -11.62 -21.06 -5.99
N ALA A 29 -11.54 -20.65 -4.71
CA ALA A 29 -10.79 -21.37 -3.70
C ALA A 29 -11.41 -22.73 -3.37
N LEU A 30 -12.75 -22.82 -3.30
CA LEU A 30 -13.45 -24.09 -3.09
C LEU A 30 -13.21 -25.06 -4.26
N ILE A 31 -13.35 -24.58 -5.50
CA ILE A 31 -13.12 -25.40 -6.69
C ILE A 31 -11.64 -25.79 -6.81
N GLY A 32 -10.72 -24.85 -6.53
CA GLY A 32 -9.28 -25.09 -6.50
C GLY A 32 -8.85 -26.13 -5.46
N GLY A 33 -9.40 -26.06 -4.24
CA GLY A 33 -9.16 -27.04 -3.17
C GLY A 33 -9.68 -28.42 -3.53
N TRP A 34 -10.87 -28.49 -4.13
CA TRP A 34 -11.43 -29.76 -4.59
C TRP A 34 -10.57 -30.40 -5.70
N ILE A 35 -10.11 -29.62 -6.67
CA ILE A 35 -9.22 -30.11 -7.74
C ILE A 35 -7.83 -30.48 -7.21
N ALA A 36 -7.38 -29.85 -6.13
CA ALA A 36 -6.15 -30.19 -5.42
C ALA A 36 -6.26 -31.49 -4.58
N GLY A 37 -7.43 -32.11 -4.51
CA GLY A 37 -7.66 -33.34 -3.74
C GLY A 37 -7.81 -33.11 -2.23
N LEU A 38 -8.03 -31.87 -1.80
CA LEU A 38 -8.29 -31.55 -0.40
C LEU A 38 -9.74 -31.89 -0.05
N PRO A 39 -10.02 -32.47 1.13
CA PRO A 39 -11.38 -32.62 1.61
C PRO A 39 -12.02 -31.24 1.84
N PHE A 40 -13.34 -31.16 1.70
CA PHE A 40 -14.09 -29.89 1.83
C PHE A 40 -13.84 -29.20 3.17
N ASP A 41 -13.81 -29.96 4.26
CA ASP A 41 -13.52 -29.47 5.61
C ASP A 41 -12.13 -28.80 5.69
N LYS A 42 -11.10 -29.45 5.12
CA LYS A 42 -9.74 -28.91 5.09
C LYS A 42 -9.64 -27.67 4.19
N THR A 43 -10.36 -27.65 3.08
CA THR A 43 -10.38 -26.50 2.16
C THR A 43 -10.97 -25.26 2.84
N ILE A 44 -12.07 -25.41 3.58
CA ILE A 44 -12.73 -24.30 4.28
C ILE A 44 -11.88 -23.77 5.43
N THR A 45 -11.30 -24.67 6.23
CA THR A 45 -10.41 -24.30 7.34
C THR A 45 -9.17 -23.58 6.84
N THR A 46 -8.48 -24.13 5.84
CA THR A 46 -7.31 -23.47 5.23
C THR A 46 -7.68 -22.14 4.57
N PHE A 47 -8.81 -22.04 3.87
CA PHE A 47 -9.24 -20.76 3.29
C PHE A 47 -9.47 -19.68 4.36
N THR A 48 -10.14 -20.04 5.45
CA THR A 48 -10.46 -19.12 6.55
C THR A 48 -9.19 -18.68 7.29
N GLU A 49 -8.28 -19.61 7.57
CA GLU A 49 -6.98 -19.32 8.19
C GLU A 49 -6.14 -18.36 7.34
N ASN A 50 -6.08 -18.60 6.02
CA ASN A 50 -5.31 -17.73 5.10
C ASN A 50 -5.93 -16.33 4.96
N ILE A 51 -7.25 -16.20 4.98
CA ILE A 51 -7.90 -14.89 4.98
C ILE A 51 -7.66 -14.15 6.29
N MET A 52 -7.70 -14.85 7.42
CA MET A 52 -7.49 -14.24 8.73
C MET A 52 -6.08 -13.65 8.86
N ASP A 53 -5.05 -14.38 8.40
CA ASP A 53 -3.66 -13.91 8.38
C ASP A 53 -3.50 -12.68 7.46
N GLY A 54 -4.12 -12.72 6.26
CA GLY A 54 -4.11 -11.58 5.34
C GLY A 54 -4.94 -10.38 5.81
N ALA A 55 -5.96 -10.59 6.65
CA ALA A 55 -6.88 -9.56 7.11
C ALA A 55 -6.21 -8.58 8.08
N GLU A 56 -5.31 -9.05 8.96
CA GLU A 56 -4.54 -8.19 9.87
C GLU A 56 -3.64 -7.23 9.09
N VAL A 57 -2.96 -7.75 8.05
CA VAL A 57 -2.12 -6.95 7.15
C VAL A 57 -2.97 -5.94 6.37
N ALA A 58 -4.11 -6.38 5.83
CA ALA A 58 -5.02 -5.52 5.09
C ALA A 58 -5.58 -4.38 5.94
N LEU A 59 -5.99 -4.67 7.19
CA LEU A 59 -6.49 -3.67 8.13
C LEU A 59 -5.40 -2.66 8.50
N SER A 60 -4.18 -3.13 8.77
CA SER A 60 -3.03 -2.26 9.06
C SER A 60 -2.72 -1.32 7.91
N TYR A 61 -2.78 -1.81 6.66
CA TYR A 61 -2.59 -0.99 5.47
C TYR A 61 -3.76 -0.03 5.20
N ALA A 62 -5.00 -0.44 5.45
CA ALA A 62 -6.15 0.45 5.36
C ALA A 62 -6.05 1.60 6.38
N LEU A 63 -5.65 1.30 7.62
CA LEU A 63 -5.44 2.31 8.67
C LEU A 63 -4.29 3.26 8.32
N LEU A 64 -3.18 2.75 7.80
CA LEU A 64 -2.05 3.56 7.37
C LEU A 64 -2.42 4.47 6.18
N GLY A 65 -3.18 3.95 5.21
CA GLY A 65 -3.74 4.74 4.12
C GLY A 65 -4.78 5.76 4.59
N GLY A 66 -5.57 5.45 5.62
CA GLY A 66 -6.46 6.40 6.27
C GLY A 66 -5.68 7.52 6.98
N PHE A 67 -4.64 7.17 7.73
CA PHE A 67 -3.75 8.12 8.39
C PHE A 67 -3.04 9.05 7.40
N ALA A 68 -2.55 8.50 6.29
CA ALA A 68 -2.00 9.23 5.16
C ALA A 68 -2.94 10.32 4.63
N ALA A 69 -4.18 9.92 4.30
CA ALA A 69 -5.19 10.82 3.79
C ALA A 69 -5.54 11.91 4.83
N LEU A 70 -5.67 11.54 6.10
CA LEU A 70 -5.96 12.49 7.17
C LEU A 70 -4.83 13.49 7.40
N ILE A 71 -3.55 13.08 7.35
CA ILE A 71 -2.42 14.02 7.40
C ILE A 71 -2.49 14.98 6.22
N SER A 72 -2.72 14.46 5.01
CA SER A 72 -2.81 15.29 3.81
C SER A 72 -3.95 16.32 3.89
N TYR A 73 -5.09 15.97 4.50
CA TYR A 73 -6.21 16.88 4.69
C TYR A 73 -6.06 17.81 5.91
N SER A 74 -5.22 17.46 6.88
CA SER A 74 -5.01 18.28 8.09
C SER A 74 -4.25 19.59 7.83
N GLY A 75 -3.59 19.75 6.68
CA GLY A 75 -2.77 20.92 6.36
C GLY A 75 -1.49 21.06 7.19
N ILE A 76 -1.18 20.09 8.06
CA ILE A 76 0.07 20.04 8.84
C ILE A 76 1.28 20.06 7.90
N THR A 77 1.16 19.36 6.77
CA THR A 77 2.22 19.23 5.79
C THR A 77 2.46 20.56 5.05
N ASP A 78 1.41 21.28 4.66
CA ASP A 78 1.54 22.65 4.11
C ASP A 78 2.20 23.61 5.11
N TYR A 79 1.85 23.50 6.38
CA TYR A 79 2.45 24.33 7.44
C TYR A 79 3.95 24.04 7.61
N LEU A 80 4.35 22.77 7.60
CA LEU A 80 5.76 22.35 7.66
C LEU A 80 6.55 22.90 6.47
N VAL A 81 6.01 22.76 5.26
CA VAL A 81 6.63 23.25 4.03
C VAL A 81 6.79 24.77 4.09
N ARG A 82 5.76 25.50 4.49
CA ARG A 82 5.82 26.96 4.63
C ARG A 82 6.81 27.40 5.70
N LYS A 83 6.92 26.68 6.82
CA LYS A 83 7.92 26.96 7.88
C LYS A 83 9.34 26.74 7.37
N VAL A 84 9.57 25.66 6.61
CA VAL A 84 10.85 25.40 5.95
C VAL A 84 11.17 26.52 4.97
N ILE A 85 10.25 26.87 4.07
CA ILE A 85 10.42 27.96 3.08
C ILE A 85 10.69 29.31 3.75
N LEU A 86 9.99 29.65 4.84
CA LEU A 86 10.23 30.88 5.60
C LEU A 86 11.61 30.91 6.24
N SER A 87 12.07 29.79 6.81
CA SER A 87 13.41 29.67 7.39
C SER A 87 14.50 29.82 6.33
N ILE A 88 14.22 29.45 5.08
CA ILE A 88 15.13 29.57 3.94
C ILE A 88 15.13 30.98 3.36
N ARG A 89 13.97 31.65 3.30
CA ARG A 89 13.86 33.05 2.81
C ARG A 89 14.61 34.06 3.68
N ALA A 90 14.95 33.70 4.92
CA ALA A 90 15.86 34.51 5.74
C ALA A 90 17.29 34.60 5.15
N GLU A 91 17.67 33.68 4.24
CA GLU A 91 18.96 33.68 3.54
C GLU A 91 18.76 33.94 2.02
N GLU A 92 18.69 35.21 1.64
CA GLU A 92 18.58 35.73 0.26
C GLU A 92 19.83 35.38 -0.60
N THR A 93 20.09 34.11 -0.90
CA THR A 93 21.17 33.70 -1.83
C THR A 93 20.76 32.48 -2.64
N LYS A 94 21.01 32.50 -3.97
CA LYS A 94 20.73 31.40 -4.92
C LYS A 94 21.25 30.03 -4.45
N VAL A 95 22.32 30.03 -3.65
CA VAL A 95 22.93 28.85 -3.03
C VAL A 95 22.00 28.19 -2.00
N SER A 96 21.22 28.96 -1.24
CA SER A 96 20.30 28.43 -0.21
C SER A 96 19.14 27.65 -0.84
N ARG A 97 18.58 28.13 -1.97
CA ARG A 97 17.53 27.39 -2.71
C ARG A 97 18.00 26.04 -3.26
N ILE A 98 19.25 25.95 -3.73
CA ILE A 98 19.82 24.71 -4.25
C ILE A 98 20.06 23.72 -3.10
N LYS A 99 20.61 24.19 -1.97
CA LYS A 99 20.83 23.36 -0.78
C LYS A 99 19.53 22.71 -0.29
N VAL A 100 18.42 23.43 -0.33
CA VAL A 100 17.11 22.91 0.10
C VAL A 100 16.57 21.85 -0.84
N LYS A 101 16.63 22.08 -2.16
CA LYS A 101 16.24 21.03 -3.13
C LYS A 101 17.07 19.76 -2.92
N VAL A 102 18.38 19.91 -2.73
CA VAL A 102 19.27 18.79 -2.46
C VAL A 102 18.93 18.12 -1.13
N LEU A 103 18.63 18.88 -0.07
CA LEU A 103 18.22 18.35 1.23
C LEU A 103 16.92 17.52 1.13
N ILE A 104 15.92 18.03 0.42
CA ILE A 104 14.63 17.32 0.20
C ILE A 104 14.87 16.03 -0.58
N ILE A 105 15.67 16.06 -1.65
CA ILE A 105 16.00 14.88 -2.46
C ILE A 105 16.78 13.85 -1.64
N VAL A 106 17.77 14.28 -0.85
CA VAL A 106 18.57 13.41 0.01
C VAL A 106 17.72 12.80 1.14
N SER A 107 16.80 13.59 1.71
CA SER A 107 15.86 13.11 2.72
C SER A 107 14.88 12.06 2.15
N LEU A 108 14.32 12.31 0.96
CA LEU A 108 13.48 11.35 0.23
C LEU A 108 14.24 10.06 -0.12
N LEU A 109 15.51 10.18 -0.50
CA LEU A 109 16.37 9.04 -0.82
C LEU A 109 16.67 8.18 0.42
N LEU A 110 17.05 8.82 1.54
CA LEU A 110 17.26 8.12 2.81
C LEU A 110 15.97 7.42 3.30
N LEU A 111 14.84 8.13 3.23
CA LEU A 111 13.55 7.55 3.60
C LEU A 111 13.14 6.38 2.69
N SER A 112 13.40 6.48 1.37
CA SER A 112 13.10 5.39 0.43
C SER A 112 13.93 4.13 0.72
N ILE A 113 15.23 4.30 1.04
CA ILE A 113 16.11 3.19 1.42
C ILE A 113 15.64 2.54 2.72
N MET A 114 15.23 3.34 3.71
CA MET A 114 14.73 2.83 5.00
C MET A 114 13.34 2.17 4.88
N SER A 115 12.48 2.68 3.99
CA SER A 115 11.10 2.18 3.78
C SER A 115 11.04 0.76 3.21
N GLN A 116 12.15 0.24 2.68
CA GLN A 116 12.22 -1.13 2.16
C GLN A 116 12.67 -2.15 3.23
N ASN A 117 13.25 -1.70 4.35
CA ASN A 117 13.97 -2.55 5.30
C ASN A 117 13.44 -2.54 6.75
N VAL A 118 12.87 -1.42 7.23
CA VAL A 118 12.49 -1.28 8.66
C VAL A 118 11.03 -1.63 8.92
N ILE A 119 10.13 -1.20 8.02
CA ILE A 119 8.70 -1.52 8.02
C ILE A 119 8.31 -1.63 6.54
N PRO A 120 7.50 -2.61 6.09
CA PRO A 120 7.08 -2.73 4.70
C PRO A 120 6.02 -1.66 4.36
N VAL A 121 6.43 -0.39 4.37
CA VAL A 121 5.60 0.81 4.13
C VAL A 121 5.68 1.31 2.69
N HIS A 122 6.53 0.70 1.85
CA HIS A 122 6.90 1.28 0.54
C HIS A 122 5.69 1.64 -0.35
N ILE A 123 4.58 0.89 -0.22
CA ILE A 123 3.34 1.12 -0.97
C ILE A 123 2.59 2.37 -0.46
N ALA A 124 2.61 2.63 0.84
CA ALA A 124 1.94 3.76 1.46
C ALA A 124 2.82 5.02 1.54
N PHE A 125 4.15 4.85 1.58
CA PHE A 125 5.11 5.94 1.75
C PHE A 125 5.12 6.95 0.60
N ILE A 126 5.09 6.46 -0.65
CA ILE A 126 5.19 7.27 -1.87
C ILE A 126 4.02 8.25 -2.00
N PRO A 127 2.73 7.84 -1.86
CA PRO A 127 1.60 8.77 -1.89
C PRO A 127 1.58 9.78 -0.73
N ILE A 128 2.17 9.47 0.43
CA ILE A 128 2.13 10.35 1.61
C ILE A 128 3.14 11.49 1.49
N VAL A 129 4.37 11.16 1.08
CA VAL A 129 5.51 12.07 1.24
C VAL A 129 5.71 12.93 0.00
N ILE A 130 5.36 12.42 -1.18
CA ILE A 130 5.60 13.13 -2.44
C ILE A 130 4.68 14.34 -2.64
N PRO A 131 3.34 14.27 -2.45
CA PRO A 131 2.47 15.42 -2.73
C PRO A 131 2.82 16.67 -1.92
N PRO A 132 3.07 16.58 -0.59
CA PRO A 132 3.44 17.74 0.22
C PRO A 132 4.79 18.36 -0.12
N LEU A 133 5.74 17.58 -0.66
CA LEU A 133 7.08 18.09 -0.98
C LEU A 133 7.15 18.77 -2.36
N LEU A 134 6.13 18.56 -3.21
CA LEU A 134 6.03 19.12 -4.56
C LEU A 134 5.05 20.30 -4.67
N SER A 135 4.13 20.46 -3.71
CA SER A 135 3.27 21.64 -3.55
C SER A 135 4.01 22.79 -2.86
#